data_AF-A0A847HXH3-F1
#
_entry.id   AF-A0A847HXH3-F1
#
_cell.length_a   1.000
_cell.length_b   1.000
_cell.length_c   1.000
_cell.angle_alpha   90.00
_cell.angle_beta   90.00
_cell.angle_gamma   90.00
#
_symmetry.space_group_name_H-M   'P 1'
#
loop_
_entity.id
_entity.type
_entity.pdbx_description
1 polymer ?
#
loop_
_entity_poly.entity_id
_entity_poly.type
_entity_poly.pdbx_seq_one_letter_code
_entity_poly.pdbx_strand_id
1 'polypeptide(L)'
;RFTHHAFELVFEPNARPAERLRARDAATGRLLAPTQLSTGTRAQLLLALRVAHAAHAEGGHARLPFFLDEALTTADPERFAQVAASLLELARDDRRQVFYLSARREDALAWQRAAEAAVADAGDEPSLAVVDLARLRRLQNAERWAGAASLAPAREVPDPRTVPEAEFARAVGVTPVDPWGPPGAVHLYHLCYDDLALLRRLAKAEVLTVGQAKGLLEAPQGLLSEAQAALLARRVAGVEAWCEAWCQGRNVPLGPTTLEGSTVSGTFLERVNAVVAEVGGDPRALLDALRAGRVKFFGPSNIEKLEAWLDEHGYFDTRPRLDRAGRIVGTAKALAAASQGGTDPLEEARQLVERLEAAVPSEKEPA
;
A
#
# COMPACT_ATOMS: atom_id res chain seq x y z
N ARG A 1 -25.67 16.86 -12.05
CA ARG A 1 -24.69 15.85 -11.56
C ARG A 1 -23.28 16.16 -12.12
N PHE A 2 -22.27 15.29 -11.90
CA PHE A 2 -20.80 15.50 -11.85
C PHE A 2 -20.04 16.52 -12.74
N THR A 3 -20.61 17.04 -13.82
CA THR A 3 -19.99 18.05 -14.71
C THR A 3 -20.95 19.21 -15.04
N HIS A 4 -22.02 19.39 -14.24
CA HIS A 4 -23.17 20.26 -14.54
C HIS A 4 -23.75 20.05 -15.96
N HIS A 5 -23.71 18.80 -16.44
CA HIS A 5 -24.16 18.38 -17.77
C HIS A 5 -23.34 18.97 -18.95
N ALA A 6 -22.20 19.61 -18.70
CA ALA A 6 -21.29 20.09 -19.74
C ALA A 6 -20.62 18.96 -20.54
N PHE A 7 -20.56 17.73 -19.98
CA PHE A 7 -20.02 16.55 -20.65
C PHE A 7 -20.89 15.30 -20.45
N GLU A 8 -21.17 14.60 -21.54
CA GLU A 8 -21.76 13.25 -21.58
C GLU A 8 -20.66 12.20 -21.73
N LEU A 9 -20.78 11.06 -21.05
CA LEU A 9 -19.89 9.91 -21.22
C LEU A 9 -20.40 8.98 -22.33
N VAL A 10 -19.60 8.79 -23.38
CA VAL A 10 -19.92 7.95 -24.53
C VAL A 10 -19.02 6.71 -24.52
N PHE A 11 -19.63 5.53 -24.69
CA PHE A 11 -18.92 4.25 -24.79
C PHE A 11 -19.08 3.62 -26.16
N GLU A 12 -17.97 3.41 -26.85
CA GLU A 12 -17.90 2.82 -28.20
C GLU A 12 -17.26 1.42 -28.13
N PRO A 13 -18.03 0.32 -27.98
CA PRO A 13 -17.49 -1.01 -27.72
C PRO A 13 -16.55 -1.52 -28.83
N ASN A 14 -16.82 -1.11 -30.08
CA ASN A 14 -16.09 -1.53 -31.27
C ASN A 14 -14.82 -0.69 -31.53
N ALA A 15 -14.56 0.36 -30.75
CA ALA A 15 -13.37 1.19 -30.89
C ALA A 15 -12.11 0.51 -30.29
N ARG A 16 -10.94 1.07 -30.61
CA ARG A 16 -9.65 0.65 -30.00
C ARG A 16 -9.68 0.93 -28.49
N PRO A 17 -8.99 0.17 -27.62
CA PRO A 17 -9.13 0.30 -26.16
C PRO A 17 -8.98 1.74 -25.61
N ALA A 18 -7.99 2.51 -26.09
CA ALA A 18 -7.76 3.91 -25.70
C ALA A 18 -8.81 4.91 -26.25
N GLU A 19 -9.75 4.43 -27.07
CA GLU A 19 -10.76 5.20 -27.79
C GLU A 19 -12.20 4.82 -27.41
N ARG A 20 -12.40 3.69 -26.72
CA ARG A 20 -13.73 3.20 -26.30
C ARG A 20 -14.47 4.12 -25.34
N LEU A 21 -13.74 4.94 -24.58
CA LEU A 21 -14.32 5.89 -23.63
C LEU A 21 -14.06 7.31 -24.14
N ARG A 22 -15.13 8.05 -24.45
CA ARG A 22 -15.07 9.45 -24.88
C ARG A 22 -15.94 10.32 -23.99
N ALA A 23 -15.61 11.59 -23.91
CA ALA A 23 -16.50 12.62 -23.39
C ALA A 23 -17.07 13.43 -24.55
N ARG A 24 -18.39 13.53 -24.69
CA ARG A 24 -19.02 14.49 -25.60
C ARG A 24 -19.20 15.81 -24.87
N ASP A 25 -18.58 16.86 -25.38
CA ASP A 25 -18.84 18.24 -24.99
C ASP A 25 -20.28 18.62 -25.38
N ALA A 26 -21.09 19.06 -24.41
CA ALA A 26 -22.51 19.36 -24.63
C ALA A 26 -22.75 20.70 -25.35
N ALA A 27 -21.79 21.62 -25.34
CA ALA A 27 -21.89 22.92 -26.01
C ALA A 27 -21.38 22.87 -27.46
N THR A 28 -20.38 22.05 -27.76
CA THR A 28 -19.78 21.92 -29.10
C THR A 28 -20.12 20.62 -29.82
N GLY A 29 -20.73 19.65 -29.13
CA GLY A 29 -21.00 18.30 -29.64
C GLY A 29 -19.75 17.43 -29.82
N ARG A 30 -18.55 17.97 -29.58
CA ARG A 30 -17.27 17.35 -29.93
C ARG A 30 -16.94 16.19 -29.00
N LEU A 31 -16.52 15.06 -29.58
CA LEU A 31 -15.94 13.94 -28.82
C LEU A 31 -14.50 14.27 -28.42
N LEU A 32 -14.17 14.00 -27.16
CA LEU A 32 -12.87 14.19 -26.54
C LEU A 32 -12.36 12.85 -25.96
N ALA A 33 -11.09 12.55 -26.16
CA ALA A 33 -10.41 11.51 -25.40
C ALA A 33 -10.22 11.96 -23.93
N PRO A 34 -10.12 11.04 -22.95
CA PRO A 34 -9.85 11.39 -21.56
C PRO A 34 -8.53 12.17 -21.37
N THR A 35 -7.56 12.02 -22.28
CA THR A 35 -6.30 12.77 -22.33
C THR A 35 -6.44 14.21 -22.84
N GLN A 36 -7.57 14.57 -23.46
CA GLN A 36 -7.86 15.92 -23.97
C GLN A 36 -8.73 16.74 -23.00
N LEU A 37 -9.11 16.16 -21.86
CA LEU A 37 -9.85 16.82 -20.78
C LEU A 37 -8.89 17.46 -19.77
N SER A 38 -9.37 18.48 -19.03
CA SER A 38 -8.65 18.93 -17.83
C SER A 38 -8.55 17.79 -16.81
N THR A 39 -7.47 17.76 -16.00
CA THR A 39 -7.26 16.72 -14.97
C THR A 39 -8.47 16.55 -14.06
N GLY A 40 -9.11 17.65 -13.67
CA GLY A 40 -10.31 17.64 -12.84
C GLY A 40 -11.57 17.16 -13.57
N THR A 41 -11.79 17.58 -14.83
CA THR A 41 -12.91 17.07 -15.65
C THR A 41 -12.76 15.57 -15.90
N ARG A 42 -11.54 15.09 -16.12
CA ARG A 42 -11.23 13.66 -16.23
C ARG A 42 -11.54 12.92 -14.92
N ALA A 43 -11.19 13.48 -13.77
CA ALA A 43 -11.51 12.90 -12.46
C ALA A 43 -13.04 12.86 -12.21
N GLN A 44 -13.77 13.94 -12.51
CA GLN A 44 -15.22 14.02 -12.42
C GLN A 44 -15.91 12.92 -13.24
N LEU A 45 -15.50 12.70 -14.50
CA LEU A 45 -16.07 11.65 -15.34
C LEU A 45 -15.68 10.23 -14.89
N LEU A 46 -14.44 10.01 -14.43
CA LEU A 46 -14.03 8.70 -13.88
C LEU A 46 -14.76 8.36 -12.57
N LEU A 47 -15.04 9.36 -11.73
CA LEU A 47 -15.88 9.18 -10.54
C LEU A 47 -17.33 8.86 -10.94
N ALA A 48 -17.92 9.62 -11.88
CA ALA A 48 -19.26 9.36 -12.40
C ALA A 48 -19.40 7.94 -12.98
N LEU A 49 -18.39 7.47 -13.73
CA LEU A 49 -18.35 6.12 -14.28
C LEU A 49 -18.28 5.04 -13.18
N ARG A 50 -17.47 5.24 -12.14
CA ARG A 50 -17.38 4.34 -10.98
C ARG A 50 -18.70 4.27 -10.21
N VAL A 51 -19.33 5.42 -9.97
CA VAL A 51 -20.66 5.54 -9.33
C VAL A 51 -21.73 4.80 -10.13
N ALA A 52 -21.78 5.02 -11.45
CA ALA A 52 -22.73 4.37 -12.35
C ALA A 52 -22.48 2.84 -12.44
N HIS A 53 -21.23 2.40 -12.51
CA HIS A 53 -20.88 0.98 -12.54
C HIS A 53 -21.26 0.27 -11.24
N ALA A 54 -21.00 0.86 -10.08
CA ALA A 54 -21.41 0.30 -8.79
C ALA A 54 -22.94 0.21 -8.68
N ALA A 55 -23.66 1.27 -9.04
CA ALA A 55 -25.13 1.25 -9.03
C ALA A 55 -25.73 0.24 -10.03
N HIS A 56 -25.05 -0.04 -11.15
CA HIS A 56 -25.45 -1.09 -12.09
C HIS A 56 -25.17 -2.50 -11.55
N ALA A 57 -23.98 -2.72 -10.96
CA ALA A 57 -23.57 -4.01 -10.39
C ALA A 57 -24.45 -4.44 -9.19
N GLU A 58 -25.02 -3.48 -8.45
CA GLU A 58 -26.00 -3.76 -7.40
C GLU A 58 -27.30 -4.35 -7.94
N GLY A 59 -27.65 -4.15 -9.22
CA GLY A 59 -28.76 -4.85 -9.88
C GLY A 59 -30.16 -4.70 -9.25
N GLY A 60 -30.37 -3.68 -8.41
CA GLY A 60 -31.62 -3.49 -7.64
C GLY A 60 -31.63 -4.13 -6.25
N HIS A 61 -30.53 -4.73 -5.80
CA HIS A 61 -30.33 -5.20 -4.43
C HIS A 61 -30.02 -4.03 -3.47
N ALA A 62 -29.62 -4.34 -2.23
CA ALA A 62 -29.27 -3.33 -1.22
C ALA A 62 -28.13 -2.41 -1.71
N ARG A 63 -28.41 -1.11 -1.75
CA ARG A 63 -27.45 -0.06 -2.13
C ARG A 63 -26.35 0.05 -1.07
N LEU A 64 -25.12 -0.23 -1.44
CA LEU A 64 -23.98 -0.21 -0.53
C LEU A 64 -23.49 1.23 -0.26
N PRO A 65 -22.93 1.50 0.93
CA PRO A 65 -22.26 2.76 1.22
C PRO A 65 -21.05 2.95 0.30
N PHE A 66 -20.86 4.19 -0.19
CA PHE A 66 -19.64 4.56 -0.91
C PHE A 66 -18.62 5.13 0.06
N PHE A 67 -17.37 4.67 -0.04
CA PHE A 67 -16.22 5.22 0.66
C PHE A 67 -15.30 5.94 -0.33
N LEU A 68 -14.95 7.18 -0.02
CA LEU A 68 -14.04 8.01 -0.79
C LEU A 68 -12.89 8.43 0.14
N ASP A 69 -11.71 7.84 -0.08
CA ASP A 69 -10.51 8.09 0.71
C ASP A 69 -9.63 9.14 0.01
N GLU A 70 -9.48 10.31 0.63
CA GLU A 70 -8.72 11.49 0.15
C GLU A 70 -9.01 11.91 -1.32
N ALA A 71 -10.16 11.50 -1.85
CA ALA A 71 -10.42 11.44 -3.29
C ALA A 71 -10.50 12.82 -4.01
N LEU A 72 -10.64 13.92 -3.26
CA LEU A 72 -10.73 15.29 -3.80
C LEU A 72 -9.59 16.20 -3.30
N THR A 73 -8.60 15.67 -2.58
CA THR A 73 -7.49 16.45 -2.00
C THR A 73 -6.68 17.27 -3.00
N THR A 74 -6.60 16.82 -4.25
CA THR A 74 -5.88 17.50 -5.34
C THR A 74 -6.80 18.34 -6.24
N ALA A 75 -8.09 18.46 -5.90
CA ALA A 75 -9.01 19.37 -6.58
C ALA A 75 -8.81 20.81 -6.10
N ASP A 76 -8.99 21.76 -7.02
CA ASP A 76 -9.21 23.16 -6.68
C ASP A 76 -10.60 23.38 -6.01
N PRO A 77 -10.82 24.51 -5.32
CA PRO A 77 -12.05 24.72 -4.55
C PRO A 77 -13.34 24.71 -5.38
N GLU A 78 -13.28 25.13 -6.65
CA GLU A 78 -14.45 25.12 -7.54
C GLU A 78 -14.83 23.68 -7.91
N ARG A 79 -13.87 22.89 -8.39
CA ARG A 79 -14.11 21.48 -8.73
C ARG A 79 -14.47 20.62 -7.51
N PHE A 80 -13.92 20.93 -6.33
CA PHE A 80 -14.33 20.30 -5.08
C PHE A 80 -15.83 20.54 -4.84
N ALA A 81 -16.30 21.79 -4.92
CA ALA A 81 -17.70 22.12 -4.72
C ALA A 81 -18.64 21.43 -5.74
N GLN A 82 -18.25 21.39 -7.03
CA GLN A 82 -19.00 20.69 -8.08
C GLN A 82 -19.19 19.18 -7.81
N VAL A 83 -18.13 18.51 -7.31
CA VAL A 83 -18.20 17.08 -6.97
C VAL A 83 -18.94 16.86 -5.65
N ALA A 84 -18.70 17.69 -4.64
CA ALA A 84 -19.40 17.62 -3.36
C ALA A 84 -20.91 17.79 -3.54
N ALA A 85 -21.35 18.78 -4.32
CA ALA A 85 -22.76 18.96 -4.70
C ALA A 85 -23.33 17.70 -5.39
N SER A 86 -22.60 17.13 -6.37
CA SER A 86 -23.05 15.92 -7.08
C SER A 86 -23.12 14.66 -6.20
N LEU A 87 -22.34 14.60 -5.11
CA LEU A 87 -22.40 13.52 -4.12
C LEU A 87 -23.48 13.77 -3.05
N LEU A 88 -23.80 15.03 -2.74
CA LEU A 88 -24.94 15.42 -1.92
C LEU A 88 -26.28 15.16 -2.65
N GLU A 89 -26.36 15.49 -3.95
CA GLU A 89 -27.44 15.05 -4.86
C GLU A 89 -27.64 13.54 -4.75
N LEU A 90 -26.57 12.75 -4.90
CA LEU A 90 -26.62 11.28 -4.84
C LEU A 90 -27.03 10.75 -3.44
N ALA A 91 -26.58 11.38 -2.36
CA ALA A 91 -26.96 10.97 -1.01
C ALA A 91 -28.46 11.20 -0.73
N ARG A 92 -29.04 12.26 -1.31
CA ARG A 92 -30.46 12.61 -1.23
C ARG A 92 -31.31 11.72 -2.14
N ASP A 93 -31.14 11.85 -3.47
CA ASP A 93 -31.98 11.24 -4.50
C ASP A 93 -31.93 9.71 -4.44
N ASP A 94 -30.71 9.18 -4.47
CA ASP A 94 -30.41 7.75 -4.56
C ASP A 94 -30.40 7.07 -3.18
N ARG A 95 -30.74 7.82 -2.11
CA ARG A 95 -30.76 7.45 -0.68
C ARG A 95 -29.48 6.72 -0.22
N ARG A 96 -28.34 7.04 -0.82
CA ARG A 96 -27.07 6.31 -0.61
C ARG A 96 -26.24 6.94 0.51
N GLN A 97 -25.69 6.11 1.39
CA GLN A 97 -24.68 6.57 2.36
C GLN A 97 -23.35 6.85 1.64
N VAL A 98 -22.76 8.01 1.92
CA VAL A 98 -21.45 8.42 1.37
C VAL A 98 -20.54 8.82 2.52
N PHE A 99 -19.40 8.14 2.64
CA PHE A 99 -18.35 8.41 3.61
C PHE A 99 -17.15 9.02 2.87
N TYR A 100 -16.85 10.30 3.14
CA TYR A 100 -15.60 10.93 2.72
C TYR A 100 -14.61 10.88 3.89
N LEU A 101 -13.46 10.24 3.66
CA LEU A 101 -12.37 10.13 4.63
C LEU A 101 -11.28 11.14 4.24
N SER A 102 -10.82 11.93 5.21
CA SER A 102 -9.70 12.85 5.01
C SER A 102 -9.01 13.20 6.33
N ALA A 103 -7.70 13.38 6.26
CA ALA A 103 -6.89 13.99 7.32
C ALA A 103 -6.97 15.52 7.33
N ARG A 104 -7.55 16.13 6.28
CA ARG A 104 -7.56 17.58 6.05
C ARG A 104 -8.82 18.23 6.63
N ARG A 105 -8.64 19.32 7.39
CA ARG A 105 -9.78 20.04 8.00
C ARG A 105 -10.44 21.01 7.02
N GLU A 106 -9.68 21.49 6.04
CA GLU A 106 -10.18 22.31 4.93
C GLU A 106 -11.18 21.55 4.04
N ASP A 107 -10.98 20.26 3.79
CA ASP A 107 -11.93 19.39 3.08
C ASP A 107 -13.26 19.32 3.82
N ALA A 108 -13.24 19.12 5.15
CA ALA A 108 -14.45 19.12 5.98
C ALA A 108 -15.20 20.47 5.94
N LEU A 109 -14.47 21.60 5.95
CA LEU A 109 -15.06 22.93 5.78
C LEU A 109 -15.63 23.15 4.36
N ALA A 110 -14.99 22.59 3.34
CA ALA A 110 -15.48 22.66 1.96
C ALA A 110 -16.76 21.82 1.76
N TRP A 111 -16.83 20.64 2.37
CA TRP A 111 -18.07 19.85 2.45
C TRP A 111 -19.20 20.60 3.15
N GLN A 112 -18.92 21.28 4.27
CA GLN A 112 -19.93 22.09 4.99
C GLN A 112 -20.49 23.20 4.08
N ARG A 113 -19.64 23.99 3.42
CA ARG A 113 -20.10 25.02 2.46
C ARG A 113 -20.89 24.47 1.29
N ALA A 114 -20.48 23.31 0.75
CA ALA A 114 -21.22 22.66 -0.34
C ALA A 114 -22.60 22.16 0.13
N ALA A 115 -22.72 21.68 1.37
CA ALA A 115 -23.98 21.31 1.98
C ALA A 115 -24.86 22.53 2.28
N GLU A 116 -24.31 23.61 2.83
CA GLU A 116 -25.00 24.89 3.07
C GLU A 116 -25.59 25.47 1.77
N ALA A 117 -24.80 25.53 0.69
CA ALA A 117 -25.27 25.97 -0.62
C ALA A 117 -26.40 25.06 -1.16
N ALA A 118 -26.21 23.73 -1.11
CA ALA A 118 -27.22 22.77 -1.54
C ALA A 118 -28.45 22.71 -0.62
N VAL A 119 -28.47 23.39 0.53
CA VAL A 119 -29.66 23.60 1.37
C VAL A 119 -30.42 24.86 0.93
N ALA A 120 -29.70 25.95 0.66
CA ALA A 120 -30.29 27.20 0.19
C ALA A 120 -31.12 27.03 -1.11
N ASP A 121 -30.65 26.17 -2.02
CA ASP A 121 -31.34 25.86 -3.27
C ASP A 121 -32.53 24.87 -3.14
N ALA A 122 -32.60 24.10 -2.03
CA ALA A 122 -33.50 22.95 -1.90
C ALA A 122 -34.52 23.02 -0.75
N GLY A 123 -34.26 23.83 0.28
CA GLY A 123 -35.14 24.05 1.43
C GLY A 123 -35.14 22.96 2.52
N ASP A 124 -34.43 21.85 2.30
CA ASP A 124 -34.36 20.69 3.21
C ASP A 124 -33.01 20.63 3.95
N GLU A 125 -32.97 20.10 5.19
CA GLU A 125 -31.74 20.08 6.01
C GLU A 125 -30.57 19.28 5.38
N PRO A 126 -29.30 19.68 5.64
CA PRO A 126 -28.14 19.00 5.09
C PRO A 126 -27.88 17.68 5.82
N SER A 127 -27.96 16.55 5.10
CA SER A 127 -27.62 15.21 5.60
C SER A 127 -26.10 14.97 5.79
N LEU A 128 -25.33 16.00 6.18
CA LEU A 128 -23.88 15.97 6.33
C LEU A 128 -23.48 15.84 7.81
N ALA A 129 -23.00 14.66 8.22
CA ALA A 129 -22.41 14.44 9.53
C ALA A 129 -20.88 14.57 9.48
N VAL A 130 -20.31 15.65 10.06
CA VAL A 130 -18.85 15.84 10.14
C VAL A 130 -18.29 15.15 11.38
N VAL A 131 -17.71 13.96 11.19
CA VAL A 131 -17.15 13.11 12.25
C VAL A 131 -15.68 13.44 12.48
N ASP A 132 -15.40 14.44 13.32
CA ASP A 132 -14.04 14.79 13.73
C ASP A 132 -13.45 13.71 14.67
N LEU A 133 -12.73 12.76 14.09
CA LEU A 133 -12.12 11.63 14.81
C LEU A 133 -11.06 12.09 15.85
N ALA A 134 -10.40 13.22 15.64
CA ALA A 134 -9.43 13.74 16.61
C ALA A 134 -10.14 14.36 17.83
N ARG A 135 -11.22 15.10 17.60
CA ARG A 135 -12.11 15.60 18.66
C ARG A 135 -12.81 14.45 19.39
N LEU A 136 -13.31 13.44 18.68
CA LEU A 136 -13.93 12.26 19.30
C LEU A 136 -12.94 11.45 20.12
N ARG A 137 -11.70 11.24 19.65
CA ARG A 137 -10.63 10.64 20.47
C ARG A 137 -10.37 11.46 21.74
N ARG A 138 -10.35 12.80 21.66
CA ARG A 138 -10.17 13.68 22.84
C ARG A 138 -11.35 13.65 23.82
N LEU A 139 -12.58 13.74 23.33
CA LEU A 139 -13.80 13.66 24.15
C LEU A 139 -13.95 12.29 24.80
N GLN A 140 -13.79 11.21 24.02
CA GLN A 140 -13.81 9.85 24.55
C GLN A 140 -12.68 9.62 25.55
N ASN A 141 -11.50 10.23 25.40
CA ASN A 141 -10.44 10.12 26.41
C ASN A 141 -10.76 10.89 27.71
N ALA A 142 -11.58 11.94 27.65
CA ALA A 142 -12.07 12.62 28.85
C ALA A 142 -13.18 11.81 29.56
N GLU A 143 -14.09 11.19 28.80
CA GLU A 143 -15.22 10.41 29.34
C GLU A 143 -14.82 8.98 29.78
N ARG A 144 -13.87 8.32 29.08
CA ARG A 144 -13.42 6.95 29.38
C ARG A 144 -12.75 6.80 30.75
N TRP A 145 -12.31 7.87 31.40
CA TRP A 145 -11.75 7.80 32.75
C TRP A 145 -12.83 7.53 33.82
N ALA A 146 -14.12 7.68 33.49
CA ALA A 146 -15.23 7.53 34.44
C ALA A 146 -15.98 6.18 34.38
N GLY A 147 -15.78 5.36 33.34
CA GLY A 147 -16.52 4.11 33.18
C GLY A 147 -15.86 3.14 32.18
N ALA A 148 -15.38 2.00 32.69
CA ALA A 148 -14.64 1.04 31.87
C ALA A 148 -15.56 0.11 31.07
N ALA A 149 -15.40 0.13 29.75
CA ALA A 149 -15.78 -0.96 28.86
C ALA A 149 -14.54 -1.36 28.04
N SER A 150 -14.18 -2.64 28.11
CA SER A 150 -12.87 -3.17 27.68
C SER A 150 -12.55 -2.88 26.20
N LEU A 151 -11.74 -1.86 25.94
CA LEU A 151 -10.72 -1.98 24.89
C LEU A 151 -9.82 -3.16 25.27
N ALA A 152 -9.40 -3.98 24.31
CA ALA A 152 -8.37 -4.99 24.57
C ALA A 152 -7.18 -4.31 25.27
N PRO A 153 -6.67 -4.85 26.40
CA PRO A 153 -5.70 -4.16 27.24
C PRO A 153 -4.51 -3.75 26.38
N ALA A 154 -4.23 -2.44 26.34
CA ALA A 154 -3.29 -1.84 25.39
C ALA A 154 -1.96 -2.59 25.45
N ARG A 155 -1.70 -3.39 24.40
CA ARG A 155 -0.78 -4.54 24.40
C ARG A 155 0.51 -4.18 25.14
N GLU A 156 0.65 -4.70 26.36
CA GLU A 156 1.67 -4.20 27.29
C GLU A 156 3.07 -4.51 26.75
N VAL A 157 3.67 -3.52 26.07
CA VAL A 157 5.03 -3.65 25.58
C VAL A 157 5.97 -3.67 26.80
N PRO A 158 6.59 -4.82 27.10
CA PRO A 158 7.39 -4.98 28.31
C PRO A 158 8.60 -4.05 28.26
N ASP A 159 9.21 -3.79 29.42
CA ASP A 159 10.47 -3.05 29.42
C ASP A 159 11.59 -3.99 28.93
N PRO A 160 12.34 -3.66 27.86
CA PRO A 160 13.40 -4.53 27.34
C PRO A 160 14.55 -4.71 28.34
N ARG A 161 14.58 -3.94 29.43
CA ARG A 161 15.52 -4.10 30.55
C ARG A 161 15.04 -5.11 31.60
N THR A 162 13.80 -5.61 31.51
CA THR A 162 13.19 -6.53 32.48
C THR A 162 12.76 -7.87 31.88
N VAL A 163 12.85 -8.06 30.56
CA VAL A 163 12.58 -9.33 29.86
C VAL A 163 13.68 -9.63 28.83
N PRO A 164 13.94 -10.90 28.46
CA PRO A 164 14.88 -11.24 27.40
C PRO A 164 14.50 -10.63 26.02
N GLU A 165 15.49 -10.34 25.17
CA GLU A 165 15.29 -9.78 23.82
C GLU A 165 14.28 -10.59 22.97
N ALA A 166 14.36 -11.92 23.03
CA ALA A 166 13.42 -12.82 22.33
C ALA A 166 11.98 -12.73 22.85
N GLU A 167 11.78 -12.46 24.15
CA GLU A 167 10.46 -12.24 24.73
C GLU A 167 9.92 -10.85 24.36
N PHE A 168 10.77 -9.83 24.39
CA PHE A 168 10.42 -8.49 23.89
C PHE A 168 10.03 -8.53 22.41
N ALA A 169 10.78 -9.24 21.57
CA ALA A 169 10.51 -9.40 20.14
C ALA A 169 9.14 -10.07 19.89
N ARG A 170 8.84 -11.16 20.63
CA ARG A 170 7.52 -11.81 20.63
C ARG A 170 6.42 -10.87 21.12
N ALA A 171 6.70 -10.04 22.12
CA ALA A 171 5.74 -9.10 22.69
C ALA A 171 5.38 -7.96 21.73
N VAL A 172 6.33 -7.36 20.99
CA VAL A 172 6.03 -6.36 19.94
C VAL A 172 5.48 -7.00 18.66
N GLY A 173 5.78 -8.27 18.39
CA GLY A 173 5.30 -8.99 17.21
C GLY A 173 6.25 -8.88 16.01
N VAL A 174 7.56 -8.98 16.25
CA VAL A 174 8.58 -8.93 15.19
C VAL A 174 8.31 -9.96 14.09
N THR A 175 8.21 -9.48 12.85
CA THR A 175 8.17 -10.31 11.65
C THR A 175 9.58 -10.60 11.12
N PRO A 176 9.78 -11.73 10.43
CA PRO A 176 10.96 -11.94 9.59
C PRO A 176 11.07 -10.86 8.51
N VAL A 177 12.27 -10.72 7.93
CA VAL A 177 12.52 -9.85 6.79
C VAL A 177 12.15 -10.59 5.51
N ASP A 178 11.24 -10.03 4.72
CA ASP A 178 11.02 -10.40 3.33
C ASP A 178 11.73 -9.36 2.43
N PRO A 179 12.82 -9.75 1.74
CA PRO A 179 13.55 -8.83 0.85
C PRO A 179 12.83 -8.54 -0.48
N TRP A 180 11.94 -9.42 -0.93
CA TRP A 180 11.20 -9.29 -2.19
C TRP A 180 9.87 -8.53 -1.99
N GLY A 181 9.34 -8.57 -0.78
CA GLY A 181 8.25 -7.70 -0.32
C GLY A 181 8.64 -6.22 -0.25
N PRO A 182 7.66 -5.32 -0.05
CA PRO A 182 7.92 -3.88 -0.01
C PRO A 182 8.79 -3.53 1.21
N PRO A 183 9.93 -2.81 1.05
CA PRO A 183 10.84 -2.48 2.16
C PRO A 183 10.16 -1.75 3.34
N GLY A 184 9.09 -1.01 3.07
CA GLY A 184 8.24 -0.37 4.09
C GLY A 184 7.55 -1.33 5.08
N ALA A 185 7.51 -2.64 4.81
CA ALA A 185 6.96 -3.66 5.70
C ALA A 185 7.99 -4.20 6.72
N VAL A 186 9.29 -3.91 6.56
CA VAL A 186 10.33 -4.38 7.48
C VAL A 186 10.09 -3.83 8.90
N HIS A 187 10.09 -4.70 9.90
CA HIS A 187 9.87 -4.32 11.30
C HIS A 187 11.07 -3.56 11.88
N LEU A 188 10.82 -2.46 12.59
CA LEU A 188 11.84 -1.57 13.18
C LEU A 188 12.74 -2.21 14.24
N TYR A 189 12.50 -3.48 14.58
CA TYR A 189 13.36 -4.25 15.48
C TYR A 189 14.72 -4.55 14.83
N HIS A 190 14.72 -4.77 13.51
CA HIS A 190 15.94 -4.99 12.73
C HIS A 190 16.77 -3.70 12.56
N LEU A 191 16.17 -2.53 12.84
CA LEU A 191 16.81 -1.20 12.75
C LEU A 191 17.20 -0.63 14.12
N CYS A 192 16.42 -0.86 15.17
CA CYS A 192 16.63 -0.33 16.52
C CYS A 192 17.23 -1.37 17.48
N TYR A 193 18.14 -2.22 16.96
CA TYR A 193 18.75 -3.33 17.69
C TYR A 193 19.65 -2.91 18.87
N ASP A 194 20.10 -1.66 18.88
CA ASP A 194 20.93 -1.00 19.90
C ASP A 194 20.13 -0.13 20.89
N ASP A 195 18.91 0.30 20.53
CA ASP A 195 17.99 1.06 21.38
C ASP A 195 16.57 0.44 21.36
N LEU A 196 16.43 -0.70 22.05
CA LEU A 196 15.13 -1.34 22.28
C LEU A 196 14.18 -0.45 23.12
N ALA A 197 14.68 0.57 23.84
CA ALA A 197 13.86 1.50 24.61
C ALA A 197 13.18 2.54 23.70
N LEU A 198 13.87 3.03 22.67
CA LEU A 198 13.27 3.76 21.54
C LEU A 198 12.25 2.88 20.82
N LEU A 199 12.60 1.63 20.50
CA LEU A 199 11.68 0.70 19.83
C LEU A 199 10.39 0.48 20.64
N ARG A 200 10.50 0.33 21.97
CA ARG A 200 9.33 0.28 22.88
C ARG A 200 8.50 1.56 22.82
N ARG A 201 9.14 2.73 22.70
CA ARG A 201 8.47 4.03 22.62
C ARG A 201 7.71 4.20 21.29
N LEU A 202 8.30 3.72 20.19
CA LEU A 202 7.67 3.65 18.86
C LEU A 202 6.51 2.64 18.82
N ALA A 203 6.70 1.45 19.39
CA ALA A 203 5.66 0.42 19.50
C ALA A 203 4.43 0.89 20.28
N LYS A 204 4.62 1.68 21.36
CA LYS A 204 3.53 2.33 22.11
C LYS A 204 2.80 3.44 21.34
N ALA A 205 3.34 3.90 20.22
CA ALA A 205 2.72 4.83 19.29
C ALA A 205 2.23 4.13 18.00
N GLU A 206 2.16 2.80 18.00
CA GLU A 206 1.78 1.94 16.86
C GLU A 206 2.69 2.06 15.63
N VAL A 207 3.90 2.63 15.80
CA VAL A 207 4.96 2.73 14.78
C VAL A 207 5.89 1.52 14.93
N LEU A 208 5.71 0.52 14.07
CA LEU A 208 6.42 -0.76 14.09
C LEU A 208 7.17 -1.10 12.79
N THR A 209 6.85 -0.46 11.66
CA THR A 209 7.49 -0.73 10.36
C THR A 209 8.27 0.46 9.79
N VAL A 210 9.17 0.19 8.84
CA VAL A 210 9.92 1.18 8.07
C VAL A 210 9.00 2.20 7.38
N GLY A 211 7.88 1.77 6.79
CA GLY A 211 6.92 2.66 6.13
C GLY A 211 6.26 3.64 7.11
N GLN A 212 5.90 3.16 8.31
CA GLN A 212 5.36 4.02 9.37
C GLN A 212 6.44 4.98 9.90
N ALA A 213 7.69 4.53 10.02
CA ALA A 213 8.81 5.39 10.39
C ALA A 213 9.05 6.52 9.37
N LYS A 214 8.89 6.27 8.06
CA LYS A 214 9.01 7.32 7.03
C LYS A 214 7.97 8.44 7.23
N GLY A 215 6.70 8.08 7.45
CA GLY A 215 5.66 9.07 7.79
C GLY A 215 5.89 9.79 9.13
N LEU A 216 6.48 9.12 10.11
CA LEU A 216 6.90 9.76 11.37
C LEU A 216 8.07 10.74 11.16
N LEU A 217 9.02 10.45 10.26
CA LEU A 217 10.17 11.31 10.01
C LEU A 217 9.79 12.62 9.30
N GLU A 218 8.71 12.63 8.50
CA GLU A 218 8.13 13.84 7.92
C GLU A 218 7.49 14.75 9.00
N ALA A 219 6.95 14.16 10.07
CA ALA A 219 6.34 14.90 11.18
C ALA A 219 6.60 14.21 12.55
N PRO A 220 7.78 14.42 13.18
CA PRO A 220 8.23 13.63 14.35
C PRO A 220 7.39 13.73 15.62
N GLN A 221 6.44 14.66 15.72
CA GLN A 221 5.45 14.81 16.82
C GLN A 221 6.04 14.79 18.25
N GLY A 222 7.32 15.10 18.42
CA GLY A 222 8.03 15.00 19.71
C GLY A 222 8.34 13.57 20.17
N LEU A 223 8.05 12.55 19.35
CA LEU A 223 8.29 11.14 19.65
C LEU A 223 9.77 10.73 19.46
N LEU A 224 10.55 11.54 18.73
CA LEU A 224 11.97 11.37 18.46
C LEU A 224 12.74 12.65 18.84
N SER A 225 13.97 12.51 19.32
CA SER A 225 14.93 13.62 19.29
C SER A 225 15.52 13.78 17.88
N GLU A 226 16.11 14.93 17.57
CA GLU A 226 16.77 15.20 16.29
C GLU A 226 17.81 14.12 15.92
N ALA A 227 18.65 13.73 16.89
CA ALA A 227 19.62 12.64 16.70
C ALA A 227 18.97 11.27 16.45
N GLN A 228 17.85 10.96 17.12
CA GLN A 228 17.12 9.71 16.89
C GLN A 228 16.39 9.72 15.54
N ALA A 229 15.89 10.88 15.09
CA ALA A 229 15.31 11.04 13.76
C ALA A 229 16.37 10.87 12.65
N ALA A 230 17.54 11.51 12.80
CA ALA A 230 18.64 11.37 11.86
C ALA A 230 19.17 9.91 11.78
N LEU A 231 19.31 9.23 12.92
CA LEU A 231 19.71 7.82 12.97
C LEU A 231 18.68 6.90 12.29
N LEU A 232 17.39 7.09 12.60
CA LEU A 232 16.31 6.29 12.04
C LEU A 232 16.16 6.52 10.53
N ALA A 233 16.20 7.77 10.07
CA ALA A 233 16.16 8.12 8.64
C ALA A 233 17.32 7.47 7.87
N ARG A 234 18.53 7.51 8.45
CA ARG A 234 19.70 6.86 7.88
C ARG A 234 19.51 5.34 7.78
N ARG A 235 19.11 4.67 8.86
CA ARG A 235 18.90 3.21 8.85
C ARG A 235 17.77 2.77 7.92
N VAL A 236 16.71 3.56 7.79
CA VAL A 236 15.65 3.36 6.79
C VAL A 236 16.24 3.33 5.37
N ALA A 237 17.04 4.33 4.99
CA ALA A 237 17.69 4.36 3.68
C ALA A 237 18.65 3.16 3.47
N GLY A 238 19.34 2.73 4.53
CA GLY A 238 20.18 1.52 4.52
C GLY A 238 19.38 0.23 4.25
N VAL A 239 18.21 0.07 4.87
CA VAL A 239 17.32 -1.09 4.64
C VAL A 239 16.73 -1.09 3.24
N GLU A 240 16.25 0.06 2.75
CA GLU A 240 15.70 0.17 1.39
C GLU A 240 16.74 -0.19 0.33
N ALA A 241 17.98 0.30 0.47
CA ALA A 241 19.10 -0.07 -0.39
C ALA A 241 19.55 -1.53 -0.22
N TRP A 242 19.44 -2.11 0.98
CA TRP A 242 19.75 -3.52 1.21
C TRP A 242 18.75 -4.46 0.54
N CYS A 243 17.44 -4.16 0.56
CA CYS A 243 16.43 -4.96 -0.13
C CYS A 243 16.69 -4.98 -1.65
N GLU A 244 16.95 -3.82 -2.27
CA GLU A 244 17.32 -3.74 -3.68
C GLU A 244 18.59 -4.55 -3.99
N ALA A 245 19.64 -4.38 -3.16
CA ALA A 245 20.92 -5.05 -3.28
C ALA A 245 20.84 -6.57 -2.99
N TRP A 246 19.84 -7.04 -2.25
CA TRP A 246 19.55 -8.46 -2.07
C TRP A 246 18.90 -9.03 -3.32
N CYS A 247 17.85 -8.40 -3.84
CA CYS A 247 17.14 -8.89 -5.02
C CYS A 247 18.01 -8.92 -6.29
N GLN A 248 19.09 -8.12 -6.37
CA GLN A 248 20.01 -8.15 -7.51
C GLN A 248 20.59 -9.56 -7.79
N GLY A 249 20.25 -10.08 -8.97
CA GLY A 249 20.66 -11.39 -9.49
C GLY A 249 20.15 -12.56 -8.65
N ARG A 250 18.98 -12.38 -8.03
CA ARG A 250 18.15 -13.46 -7.50
C ARG A 250 16.83 -13.46 -8.27
N ASN A 251 16.29 -14.64 -8.52
CA ASN A 251 14.93 -14.75 -9.04
C ASN A 251 13.92 -14.21 -8.01
N VAL A 252 12.71 -13.90 -8.45
CA VAL A 252 11.58 -13.57 -7.56
C VAL A 252 10.84 -14.86 -7.20
N PRO A 253 10.71 -15.25 -5.91
CA PRO A 253 10.03 -16.47 -5.53
C PRO A 253 8.56 -16.51 -5.99
N LEU A 254 8.11 -17.69 -6.40
CA LEU A 254 6.72 -17.95 -6.78
C LEU A 254 5.89 -18.24 -5.52
N GLY A 255 4.90 -17.38 -5.26
CA GLY A 255 3.94 -17.56 -4.18
C GLY A 255 2.84 -18.59 -4.51
N PRO A 256 2.04 -19.03 -3.52
CA PRO A 256 1.04 -20.09 -3.70
C PRO A 256 -0.03 -19.80 -4.78
N THR A 257 -0.33 -18.53 -5.04
CA THR A 257 -1.31 -18.07 -6.03
C THR A 257 -0.66 -17.52 -7.31
N THR A 258 0.67 -17.40 -7.37
CA THR A 258 1.39 -16.71 -8.47
C THR A 258 1.07 -17.28 -9.85
N LEU A 259 0.87 -18.60 -9.95
CA LEU A 259 0.60 -19.26 -11.24
C LEU A 259 -0.87 -19.19 -11.69
N GLU A 260 -1.80 -18.64 -10.90
CA GLU A 260 -3.22 -18.56 -11.25
C GLU A 260 -3.50 -17.68 -12.48
N GLY A 261 -2.65 -16.68 -12.74
CA GLY A 261 -2.67 -15.85 -13.94
C GLY A 261 -1.77 -16.34 -15.09
N SER A 262 -1.18 -17.53 -14.98
CA SER A 262 -0.17 -18.04 -15.91
C SER A 262 -0.75 -18.87 -17.07
N THR A 263 0.12 -19.36 -17.95
CA THR A 263 -0.23 -20.30 -19.03
C THR A 263 -0.54 -21.72 -18.53
N VAL A 264 -0.43 -22.00 -17.22
CA VAL A 264 -0.76 -23.30 -16.61
C VAL A 264 -2.27 -23.40 -16.41
N SER A 265 -2.92 -24.38 -17.05
CA SER A 265 -4.35 -24.61 -16.84
C SER A 265 -4.65 -25.17 -15.44
N GLY A 266 -5.85 -24.89 -14.92
CA GLY A 266 -6.27 -25.30 -13.56
C GLY A 266 -6.12 -26.80 -13.25
N THR A 267 -6.18 -27.67 -14.27
CA THR A 267 -5.97 -29.12 -14.11
C THR A 267 -4.51 -29.53 -13.86
N PHE A 268 -3.56 -28.61 -14.06
CA PHE A 268 -2.15 -28.75 -13.70
C PHE A 268 -1.75 -27.87 -12.51
N LEU A 269 -2.44 -26.74 -12.28
CA LEU A 269 -2.07 -25.71 -11.30
C LEU A 269 -1.71 -26.28 -9.92
N GLU A 270 -2.60 -27.07 -9.30
CA GLU A 270 -2.34 -27.72 -8.00
C GLU A 270 -1.04 -28.54 -7.98
N ARG A 271 -0.79 -29.30 -9.05
CA ARG A 271 0.40 -30.16 -9.19
C ARG A 271 1.67 -29.37 -9.47
N VAL A 272 1.58 -28.22 -10.12
CA VAL A 272 2.73 -27.31 -10.34
C VAL A 272 3.01 -26.52 -9.05
N ASN A 273 1.98 -26.03 -8.35
CA ASN A 273 2.10 -25.35 -7.07
C ASN A 273 2.68 -26.27 -5.96
N ALA A 274 2.41 -27.57 -6.01
CA ALA A 274 3.08 -28.55 -5.15
C ALA A 274 4.60 -28.57 -5.41
N VAL A 275 5.05 -28.53 -6.68
CA VAL A 275 6.47 -28.46 -7.02
C VAL A 275 7.08 -27.10 -6.66
N VAL A 276 6.35 -25.99 -6.82
CA VAL A 276 6.75 -24.66 -6.32
C VAL A 276 7.10 -24.72 -4.83
N ALA A 277 6.24 -25.35 -4.02
CA ALA A 277 6.48 -25.52 -2.59
C ALA A 277 7.64 -26.49 -2.26
N GLU A 278 7.90 -27.49 -3.11
CA GLU A 278 9.07 -28.38 -2.98
C GLU A 278 10.40 -27.67 -3.26
N VAL A 279 10.43 -26.71 -4.20
CA VAL A 279 11.66 -26.00 -4.62
C VAL A 279 11.86 -24.64 -3.94
N GLY A 280 11.21 -24.41 -2.80
CA GLY A 280 11.30 -23.15 -2.03
C GLY A 280 10.68 -21.93 -2.73
N GLY A 281 10.05 -22.12 -3.89
CA GLY A 281 9.54 -21.06 -4.75
C GLY A 281 10.47 -20.61 -5.88
N ASP A 282 11.70 -21.14 -6.02
CA ASP A 282 12.60 -20.67 -7.08
C ASP A 282 12.05 -20.97 -8.50
N PRO A 283 11.86 -19.94 -9.37
CA PRO A 283 11.31 -20.10 -10.70
C PRO A 283 12.11 -20.99 -11.66
N ARG A 284 13.43 -21.15 -11.48
CA ARG A 284 14.28 -21.94 -12.38
C ARG A 284 14.40 -23.39 -11.90
N ALA A 285 14.53 -23.61 -10.59
CA ALA A 285 14.39 -24.93 -9.99
C ALA A 285 13.01 -25.56 -10.30
N LEU A 286 11.94 -24.75 -10.36
CA LEU A 286 10.63 -25.20 -10.86
C LEU A 286 10.73 -25.72 -12.30
N LEU A 287 11.30 -24.94 -13.22
CA LEU A 287 11.42 -25.36 -14.63
C LEU A 287 12.27 -26.61 -14.79
N ASP A 288 13.37 -26.74 -14.05
CA ASP A 288 14.23 -27.92 -14.11
C ASP A 288 13.56 -29.16 -13.51
N ALA A 289 12.78 -29.03 -12.43
CA ALA A 289 11.93 -30.09 -11.92
C ALA A 289 10.84 -30.51 -12.94
N LEU A 290 10.23 -29.55 -13.64
CA LEU A 290 9.26 -29.83 -14.71
C LEU A 290 9.91 -30.51 -15.92
N ARG A 291 11.11 -30.07 -16.32
CA ARG A 291 11.93 -30.71 -17.38
C ARG A 291 12.35 -32.14 -17.00
N ALA A 292 12.63 -32.38 -15.72
CA ALA A 292 12.86 -33.72 -15.16
C ALA A 292 11.59 -34.58 -15.03
N GLY A 293 10.42 -34.07 -15.45
CA GLY A 293 9.17 -34.82 -15.50
C GLY A 293 8.41 -34.93 -14.17
N ARG A 294 8.72 -34.07 -13.18
CA ARG A 294 8.08 -34.07 -11.84
C ARG A 294 6.54 -34.02 -11.93
N VAL A 295 5.98 -33.30 -12.90
CA VAL A 295 4.54 -33.27 -13.18
C VAL A 295 4.21 -34.07 -14.45
N LYS A 296 3.59 -35.25 -14.27
CA LYS A 296 3.18 -36.11 -15.39
C LYS A 296 2.24 -35.38 -16.36
N PHE A 297 2.48 -35.61 -17.65
CA PHE A 297 1.78 -35.01 -18.81
C PHE A 297 1.98 -33.49 -19.00
N PHE A 298 2.88 -32.84 -18.26
CA PHE A 298 3.27 -31.46 -18.52
C PHE A 298 4.41 -31.42 -19.56
N GLY A 299 4.06 -31.43 -20.84
CA GLY A 299 5.02 -31.56 -21.94
C GLY A 299 5.84 -30.28 -22.23
N PRO A 300 6.93 -30.37 -23.03
CA PRO A 300 7.88 -29.27 -23.27
C PRO A 300 7.24 -27.94 -23.69
N SER A 301 6.26 -27.95 -24.59
CA SER A 301 5.55 -26.74 -25.04
C SER A 301 4.76 -26.02 -23.93
N ASN A 302 4.46 -26.67 -22.81
CA ASN A 302 3.87 -26.00 -21.64
C ASN A 302 4.94 -25.46 -20.69
N ILE A 303 6.13 -26.08 -20.65
CA ILE A 303 7.31 -25.58 -19.94
C ILE A 303 7.82 -24.31 -20.63
N GLU A 304 7.96 -24.31 -21.95
CA GLU A 304 8.35 -23.16 -22.77
C GLU A 304 7.39 -21.96 -22.58
N LYS A 305 6.08 -22.21 -22.53
CA LYS A 305 5.07 -21.16 -22.29
C LYS A 305 5.13 -20.60 -20.87
N LEU A 306 5.38 -21.45 -19.87
CA LEU A 306 5.57 -21.01 -18.49
C LEU A 306 6.88 -20.23 -18.35
N GLU A 307 7.95 -20.67 -18.99
CA GLU A 307 9.25 -19.99 -19.00
C GLU A 307 9.18 -18.60 -19.64
N ALA A 308 8.50 -18.48 -20.79
CA ALA A 308 8.24 -17.20 -21.44
C ALA A 308 7.35 -16.27 -20.59
N TRP A 309 6.30 -16.81 -19.95
CA TRP A 309 5.44 -16.03 -19.05
C TRP A 309 6.21 -15.52 -17.82
N LEU A 310 7.07 -16.36 -17.24
CA LEU A 310 7.93 -16.00 -16.11
C LEU A 310 8.98 -14.94 -16.47
N ASP A 311 9.49 -14.93 -17.70
CA ASP A 311 10.36 -13.86 -18.23
C ASP A 311 9.58 -12.54 -18.42
N GLU A 312 8.44 -12.60 -19.13
CA GLU A 312 7.56 -11.46 -19.41
C GLU A 312 7.09 -10.74 -18.13
N HIS A 313 6.86 -11.50 -17.05
CA HIS A 313 6.41 -10.98 -15.75
C HIS A 313 7.56 -10.69 -14.77
N GLY A 314 8.83 -10.79 -15.20
CA GLY A 314 9.99 -10.33 -14.43
C GLY A 314 10.43 -11.24 -13.28
N TYR A 315 10.15 -12.55 -13.33
CA TYR A 315 10.52 -13.48 -12.26
C TYR A 315 11.99 -13.89 -12.25
N PHE A 316 12.78 -13.56 -13.28
CA PHE A 316 14.24 -13.70 -13.25
C PHE A 316 14.90 -12.34 -13.08
N ASP A 317 16.09 -12.33 -12.47
CA ASP A 317 17.02 -11.21 -12.59
C ASP A 317 18.28 -11.68 -13.33
N THR A 318 18.54 -11.09 -14.50
CA THR A 318 19.70 -11.40 -15.34
C THR A 318 20.97 -10.63 -14.95
N ARG A 319 20.89 -9.72 -13.97
CA ARG A 319 22.04 -9.02 -13.41
C ARG A 319 22.95 -10.02 -12.65
N PRO A 320 24.27 -9.82 -12.62
CA PRO A 320 25.16 -10.63 -11.77
C PRO A 320 24.72 -10.58 -10.30
N ARG A 321 24.54 -11.76 -9.68
CA ARG A 321 24.13 -11.89 -8.27
C ARG A 321 25.10 -11.15 -7.36
N LEU A 322 24.58 -10.18 -6.62
CA LEU A 322 25.41 -9.37 -5.73
C LEU A 322 25.81 -10.21 -4.50
N ASP A 323 27.11 -10.22 -4.21
CA ASP A 323 27.71 -10.93 -3.09
C ASP A 323 27.49 -10.19 -1.75
N ARG A 324 28.03 -10.70 -0.64
CA ARG A 324 27.88 -10.04 0.67
C ARG A 324 28.64 -8.72 0.74
N ALA A 325 29.86 -8.65 0.18
CA ALA A 325 30.64 -7.41 0.17
C ALA A 325 29.95 -6.33 -0.66
N GLY A 326 29.41 -6.68 -1.83
CA GLY A 326 28.61 -5.78 -2.66
C GLY A 326 27.39 -5.23 -1.93
N ARG A 327 26.61 -6.07 -1.22
CA ARG A 327 25.48 -5.62 -0.40
C ARG A 327 25.90 -4.66 0.72
N ILE A 328 26.99 -4.96 1.42
CA ILE A 328 27.56 -4.08 2.46
C ILE A 328 27.97 -2.73 1.87
N VAL A 329 28.64 -2.70 0.72
CA VAL A 329 29.05 -1.46 0.04
C VAL A 329 27.86 -0.66 -0.49
N GLY A 330 26.81 -1.31 -1.01
CA GLY A 330 25.57 -0.64 -1.40
C GLY A 330 24.86 0.01 -0.21
N THR A 331 24.69 -0.76 0.87
CA THR A 331 24.11 -0.30 2.15
C THR A 331 24.90 0.87 2.72
N ALA A 332 26.24 0.77 2.78
CA ALA A 332 27.12 1.82 3.31
C ALA A 332 27.01 3.14 2.54
N LYS A 333 26.82 3.09 1.21
CA LYS A 333 26.59 4.29 0.39
C LYS A 333 25.26 4.96 0.72
N ALA A 334 24.19 4.20 0.92
CA ALA A 334 22.89 4.72 1.30
C ALA A 334 22.91 5.32 2.72
N LEU A 335 23.56 4.63 3.67
CA LEU A 335 23.80 5.15 5.02
C LEU A 335 24.58 6.48 4.97
N ALA A 336 25.66 6.56 4.19
CA ALA A 336 26.48 7.76 4.05
C ALA A 336 25.74 8.93 3.37
N ALA A 337 24.88 8.66 2.38
CA ALA A 337 24.09 9.69 1.70
C ALA A 337 23.01 10.31 2.60
N ALA A 338 22.53 9.58 3.61
CA ALA A 338 21.42 9.98 4.48
C ALA A 338 21.85 10.68 5.79
N SER A 339 23.13 11.04 5.97
CA SER A 339 23.59 11.74 7.19
C SER A 339 24.87 12.55 6.99
N GLN A 340 25.03 13.61 7.79
CA GLN A 340 26.26 14.41 7.83
C GLN A 340 27.08 14.12 9.11
N GLY A 341 27.71 12.94 9.14
CA GLY A 341 28.81 12.61 10.05
C GLY A 341 28.48 11.72 11.26
N GLY A 342 29.49 11.50 12.11
CA GLY A 342 29.36 10.89 13.43
C GLY A 342 29.55 9.36 13.54
N THR A 343 29.48 8.59 12.46
CA THR A 343 29.59 7.12 12.49
C THR A 343 30.30 6.60 11.24
N ASP A 344 31.03 5.47 11.34
CA ASP A 344 31.56 4.76 10.15
C ASP A 344 30.39 4.08 9.40
N PRO A 345 30.02 4.52 8.18
CA PRO A 345 28.90 3.94 7.45
C PRO A 345 29.18 2.51 6.99
N LEU A 346 30.46 2.10 6.89
CA LEU A 346 30.83 0.76 6.46
C LEU A 346 30.67 -0.26 7.59
N GLU A 347 31.07 0.09 8.81
CA GLU A 347 30.88 -0.77 9.98
C GLU A 347 29.40 -0.93 10.33
N GLU A 348 28.62 0.16 10.34
CA GLU A 348 27.18 0.04 10.60
C GLU A 348 26.45 -0.70 9.46
N ALA A 349 26.91 -0.58 8.21
CA ALA A 349 26.42 -1.42 7.13
C ALA A 349 26.68 -2.91 7.38
N ARG A 350 27.84 -3.31 7.92
CA ARG A 350 28.09 -4.73 8.27
C ARG A 350 27.06 -5.23 9.28
N GLN A 351 26.86 -4.48 10.36
CA GLN A 351 25.94 -4.85 11.45
C GLN A 351 24.48 -4.89 11.01
N LEU A 352 24.04 -3.91 10.22
CA LEU A 352 22.69 -3.87 9.66
C LEU A 352 22.47 -5.00 8.65
N VAL A 353 23.41 -5.23 7.73
CA VAL A 353 23.36 -6.37 6.79
C VAL A 353 23.31 -7.70 7.54
N GLU A 354 24.08 -7.86 8.62
CA GLU A 354 24.08 -9.08 9.43
C GLU A 354 22.76 -9.33 10.16
N ARG A 355 22.20 -8.31 10.80
CA ARG A 355 20.86 -8.37 11.43
C ARG A 355 19.78 -8.68 10.40
N LEU A 356 19.81 -8.05 9.22
CA LEU A 356 18.82 -8.28 8.16
C LEU A 356 18.95 -9.68 7.54
N GLU A 357 20.16 -10.12 7.21
CA GLU A 357 20.42 -11.45 6.62
C GLU A 357 20.07 -12.60 7.58
N ALA A 358 20.33 -12.43 8.88
CA ALA A 358 19.91 -13.40 9.91
C ALA A 358 18.40 -13.36 10.20
N ALA A 359 17.68 -12.34 9.72
CA ALA A 359 16.23 -12.20 9.87
C ALA A 359 15.43 -12.58 8.61
N VAL A 360 16.09 -12.83 7.48
CA VAL A 360 15.46 -13.51 6.34
C VAL A 360 15.15 -14.95 6.76
N PRO A 361 13.94 -15.47 6.50
CA PRO A 361 13.67 -16.89 6.68
C PRO A 361 14.67 -17.72 5.88
N SER A 362 15.43 -18.59 6.54
CA SER A 362 16.17 -19.62 5.83
C SER A 362 15.17 -20.55 5.16
N GLU A 363 15.10 -20.50 3.82
CA GLU A 363 14.69 -21.66 3.04
C GLU A 363 15.45 -22.87 3.58
N LYS A 364 14.75 -24.01 3.72
CA LYS A 364 15.42 -25.26 4.08
C LYS A 364 16.35 -25.61 2.93
N GLU A 365 17.66 -25.56 3.14
CA GLU A 365 18.60 -26.20 2.22
C GLU A 365 18.17 -27.68 2.07
N PRO A 366 17.83 -28.14 0.85
CA PRO A 366 17.49 -29.53 0.63
C PRO A 366 18.74 -30.38 0.83
N ALA A 367 18.63 -31.43 1.65
CA ALA A 367 19.69 -32.37 1.99
C ALA A 367 19.87 -33.48 0.94
#